data_AF-A0A3B8VPT3-F1
#
_entry.id   AF-A0A3B8VPT3-F1
#
_cell.length_a   1.000
_cell.length_b   1.000
_cell.length_c   1.000
_cell.angle_alpha   90.00
_cell.angle_beta   90.00
_cell.angle_gamma   90.00
#
_symmetry.space_group_name_H-M   'P 1'
#
loop_
_entity.id
_entity.type
_entity.pdbx_description
1 polymer ?
#
loop_
_entity_poly.entity_id
_entity_poly.type
_entity_poly.pdbx_seq_one_letter_code
_entity_poly.pdbx_strand_id
1 'polypeptide(L)'
;LLEYLAESRLPIEMCPLSNVATRVVESIEQHPVRDYFDRGLMVTINTDDPVMFGNSMEQEFQALESNFGFTPDEIRVLILNGIEASFLPPERKLAMANSFTSDPAWSEKTQL
;
A
#
# COMPACT_ATOMS: atom_id res chain seq x y z
N LEU A 1 17.93 -8.78 7.62
CA LEU A 1 17.06 -8.96 6.42
C LEU A 1 16.19 -7.73 6.18
N LEU A 2 15.32 -7.34 7.11
CA LEU A 2 14.40 -6.21 6.91
C LEU A 2 15.11 -4.86 6.66
N GLU A 3 16.23 -4.59 7.36
CA GLU A 3 17.10 -3.43 7.08
C GLU A 3 17.62 -3.45 5.64
N TYR A 4 18.12 -4.60 5.17
CA TYR A 4 18.56 -4.76 3.78
C TYR A 4 17.43 -4.51 2.79
N LEU A 5 16.21 -4.97 3.05
CA LEU A 5 15.05 -4.71 2.18
C LEU A 5 14.70 -3.22 2.13
N ALA A 6 14.77 -2.51 3.26
CA ALA A 6 14.58 -1.06 3.31
C ALA A 6 15.66 -0.31 2.53
N GLU A 7 16.95 -0.63 2.77
CA GLU A 7 18.09 0.00 2.12
C GLU A 7 18.11 -0.24 0.60
N SER A 8 17.78 -1.46 0.17
CA SER A 8 17.73 -1.83 -1.26
C SER A 8 16.43 -1.43 -1.95
N ARG A 9 15.46 -0.87 -1.20
CA ARG A 9 14.11 -0.52 -1.68
C ARG A 9 13.45 -1.66 -2.47
N LEU A 10 13.63 -2.90 -2.01
CA LEU A 10 12.96 -4.05 -2.62
C LEU A 10 11.46 -4.02 -2.25
N PRO A 11 10.54 -4.04 -3.23
CA PRO A 11 9.12 -4.00 -2.95
C PRO A 11 8.65 -5.23 -2.14
N ILE A 12 7.78 -4.99 -1.17
CA ILE A 12 7.05 -6.02 -0.45
C ILE A 12 5.56 -5.85 -0.76
N GLU A 13 5.03 -6.81 -1.53
CA GLU A 13 3.62 -6.87 -1.88
C GLU A 13 2.82 -7.44 -0.71
N MET A 14 2.02 -6.60 -0.06
CA MET A 14 1.23 -6.99 1.10
C MET A 14 -0.25 -7.01 0.78
N CYS A 15 -0.96 -8.03 1.28
CA CYS A 15 -2.39 -8.21 1.07
C CYS A 15 -3.12 -8.34 2.43
N PRO A 16 -3.28 -7.24 3.20
CA PRO A 16 -3.77 -7.30 4.58
C PRO A 16 -5.04 -8.11 4.79
N LEU A 17 -6.09 -7.89 3.99
CA LEU A 17 -7.35 -8.62 4.17
C LEU A 17 -7.24 -10.09 3.75
N SER A 18 -6.51 -10.40 2.67
CA SER A 18 -6.19 -11.79 2.29
C SER A 18 -5.40 -12.52 3.38
N ASN A 19 -4.42 -11.86 4.01
CA ASN A 19 -3.58 -12.46 5.05
C ASN A 19 -4.39 -12.86 6.29
N VAL A 20 -5.42 -12.09 6.63
CA VAL A 20 -6.40 -12.46 7.67
C VAL A 20 -7.32 -13.58 7.19
N ALA A 21 -7.86 -13.48 5.97
CA ALA A 21 -8.78 -14.48 5.42
C ALA A 21 -8.14 -15.88 5.28
N THR A 22 -6.85 -15.92 4.95
CA THR A 22 -6.02 -17.14 4.88
C THR A 22 -5.49 -17.61 6.22
N ARG A 23 -5.71 -16.83 7.30
CA ARG A 23 -5.22 -17.08 8.67
C ARG A 23 -3.70 -17.12 8.81
N VAL A 24 -2.97 -16.50 7.87
CA VAL A 24 -1.52 -16.27 8.03
C VAL A 24 -1.27 -15.25 9.14
N VAL A 25 -2.19 -14.30 9.29
CA VAL A 25 -2.26 -13.38 10.43
C VAL A 25 -3.60 -13.62 11.14
N GLU A 26 -3.60 -13.64 12.48
CA GLU A 26 -4.79 -13.98 13.27
C GLU A 26 -5.91 -12.93 13.18
N SER A 27 -5.53 -11.64 13.14
CA SER A 27 -6.47 -10.52 13.01
C SER A 27 -5.80 -9.34 12.29
N ILE A 28 -6.60 -8.40 11.80
CA ILE A 28 -6.06 -7.26 11.06
C ILE A 28 -5.12 -6.42 11.95
N GLU A 29 -5.44 -6.24 13.22
CA GLU A 29 -4.65 -5.44 14.18
C GLU A 29 -3.25 -6.02 14.44
N GLN A 30 -3.05 -7.31 14.18
CA GLN A 30 -1.74 -7.97 14.31
C GLN A 30 -0.89 -7.90 13.03
N HIS A 31 -1.42 -7.37 11.94
CA HIS A 31 -0.73 -7.37 10.65
C HIS A 31 0.47 -6.40 10.66
N PRO A 32 1.65 -6.78 10.12
CA PRO A 32 2.88 -6.01 10.28
C PRO A 32 3.00 -4.79 9.34
N VAL A 33 1.97 -4.47 8.56
CA VAL A 33 2.01 -3.42 7.52
C VAL A 33 2.45 -2.06 8.06
N ARG A 34 1.98 -1.68 9.25
CA ARG A 34 2.34 -0.41 9.90
C ARG A 34 3.82 -0.37 10.27
N ASP A 35 4.30 -1.40 10.96
CA ASP A 35 5.73 -1.54 11.33
C ASP A 35 6.62 -1.51 10.09
N TYR A 36 6.22 -2.23 9.03
CA TYR A 36 7.03 -2.31 7.82
C TYR A 36 7.12 -0.96 7.11
N PHE A 37 6.00 -0.24 7.01
CA PHE A 37 6.00 1.12 6.47
C PHE A 37 6.86 2.07 7.33
N ASP A 38 6.69 2.05 8.66
CA ASP A 38 7.43 2.93 9.58
C ASP A 38 8.94 2.72 9.55
N ARG A 39 9.36 1.50 9.23
CA ARG A 39 10.77 1.13 9.08
C ARG A 39 11.34 1.47 7.70
N GLY A 40 10.57 2.15 6.86
CA GLY A 40 11.00 2.60 5.54
C GLY A 40 11.05 1.50 4.48
N LEU A 41 10.40 0.35 4.71
CA LEU A 41 10.29 -0.67 3.67
C LEU A 41 9.38 -0.16 2.54
N MET A 42 9.71 -0.55 1.30
CA MET A 42 8.90 -0.22 0.13
C MET A 42 7.67 -1.15 0.09
N VAL A 43 6.63 -0.77 0.81
CA VAL A 43 5.38 -1.53 0.89
C VAL A 43 4.45 -1.15 -0.27
N THR A 44 3.83 -2.15 -0.89
CA THR A 44 2.66 -1.99 -1.76
C THR A 44 1.46 -2.73 -1.16
N ILE A 45 0.25 -2.25 -1.47
CA ILE A 45 -0.99 -2.86 -0.99
C ILE A 45 -1.75 -3.46 -2.17
N ASN A 46 -2.20 -4.70 -2.00
CA ASN A 46 -2.81 -5.51 -3.03
C ASN A 46 -3.98 -6.31 -2.45
N THR A 47 -4.90 -6.77 -3.29
CA THR A 47 -6.09 -7.53 -2.86
C THR A 47 -5.90 -9.04 -2.85
N ASP A 48 -4.85 -9.53 -3.50
CA ASP A 48 -4.67 -10.95 -3.83
C ASP A 48 -5.83 -11.47 -4.72
N ASP A 49 -6.74 -12.29 -4.19
CA ASP A 49 -7.91 -12.84 -4.88
C ASP A 49 -9.24 -12.19 -4.43
N PRO A 50 -9.61 -10.99 -4.94
CA PRO A 50 -10.74 -10.22 -4.42
C PRO A 50 -12.10 -10.92 -4.55
N VAL A 51 -12.28 -11.74 -5.58
CA VAL A 51 -13.49 -12.56 -5.77
C VAL A 51 -13.61 -13.65 -4.69
N MET A 52 -12.47 -14.20 -4.25
CA MET A 52 -12.45 -15.28 -3.26
C MET A 52 -12.68 -14.75 -1.85
N PHE A 53 -12.03 -13.63 -1.50
CA PHE A 53 -12.09 -13.05 -0.17
C PHE A 53 -13.24 -12.03 0.02
N GLY A 54 -13.88 -11.60 -1.07
CA GLY A 54 -14.96 -10.61 -1.01
C GLY A 54 -14.47 -9.22 -0.58
N ASN A 55 -13.20 -8.91 -0.82
CA ASN A 55 -12.57 -7.60 -0.58
C ASN A 55 -12.39 -6.81 -1.89
N SER A 56 -12.02 -5.53 -1.75
CA SER A 56 -11.69 -4.62 -2.83
C SER A 56 -10.46 -3.77 -2.47
N MET A 57 -9.86 -3.11 -3.45
CA MET A 57 -8.73 -2.21 -3.21
C MET A 57 -9.10 -1.05 -2.26
N GLU A 58 -10.33 -0.54 -2.38
CA GLU A 58 -10.86 0.46 -1.45
C GLU A 58 -10.89 -0.07 -0.01
N GLN A 59 -11.38 -1.29 0.18
CA GLN A 59 -11.48 -1.91 1.51
C GLN A 59 -10.10 -2.18 2.12
N GLU A 60 -9.08 -2.54 1.32
CA GLU A 60 -7.71 -2.65 1.81
C GLU A 60 -7.22 -1.31 2.39
N PHE A 61 -7.36 -0.21 1.64
CA PHE A 61 -6.93 1.10 2.13
C PHE A 61 -7.78 1.60 3.33
N GLN A 62 -9.09 1.38 3.33
CA GLN A 62 -9.95 1.68 4.48
C GLN A 62 -9.54 0.90 5.73
N ALA A 63 -9.13 -0.37 5.58
CA ALA A 63 -8.62 -1.16 6.68
C ALA A 63 -7.30 -0.59 7.22
N LEU A 64 -6.45 -0.05 6.35
CA LEU A 64 -5.21 0.62 6.73
C LEU A 64 -5.48 1.88 7.59
N GLU A 65 -6.38 2.75 7.11
CA GLU A 65 -6.77 3.98 7.82
C GLU A 65 -7.42 3.65 9.18
N SER A 66 -8.39 2.73 9.18
CA SER A 66 -9.23 2.45 10.36
C SER A 66 -8.49 1.68 11.46
N ASN A 67 -7.59 0.74 11.10
CA ASN A 67 -6.95 -0.16 12.06
C ASN A 67 -5.52 0.24 12.43
N PHE A 68 -4.82 1.01 11.58
CA PHE A 68 -3.43 1.40 11.82
C PHE A 68 -3.18 2.90 11.71
N GLY A 69 -4.23 3.71 11.48
CA GLY A 69 -4.13 5.16 11.44
C GLY A 69 -3.30 5.69 10.28
N PHE A 70 -3.22 4.96 9.15
CA PHE A 70 -2.59 5.50 7.95
C PHE A 70 -3.26 6.81 7.55
N THR A 71 -2.46 7.82 7.28
CA THR A 71 -2.98 9.11 6.81
C THR A 71 -3.18 9.10 5.29
N PRO A 72 -4.01 10.00 4.72
CA PRO A 72 -4.15 10.12 3.28
C PRO A 72 -2.83 10.31 2.53
N ASP A 73 -1.86 11.03 3.13
CA ASP A 73 -0.53 11.22 2.55
C ASP A 73 0.29 9.91 2.53
N GLU A 74 0.17 9.08 3.56
CA GLU A 74 0.82 7.76 3.57
C GLU A 74 0.15 6.79 2.59
N ILE A 75 -1.18 6.83 2.45
CA ILE A 75 -1.89 6.07 1.40
C ILE A 75 -1.41 6.50 0.01
N ARG A 76 -1.21 7.79 -0.23
CA ARG A 76 -0.62 8.30 -1.49
C ARG A 76 0.79 7.72 -1.70
N VAL A 77 1.62 7.65 -0.67
CA VAL A 77 2.95 7.01 -0.76
C VAL A 77 2.83 5.53 -1.13
N LEU A 78 1.91 4.78 -0.54
CA LEU A 78 1.67 3.37 -0.88
C LEU A 78 1.24 3.20 -2.34
N ILE A 79 0.39 4.09 -2.86
CA ILE A 79 -0.02 4.08 -4.27
C ILE A 79 1.18 4.36 -5.19
N LEU A 80 2.00 5.38 -4.86
CA LEU A 80 3.20 5.69 -5.63
C LEU A 80 4.23 4.55 -5.58
N ASN A 81 4.37 3.87 -4.43
CA ASN A 81 5.20 2.66 -4.33
C ASN A 81 4.71 1.57 -5.29
N GLY A 82 3.40 1.38 -5.44
CA GLY A 82 2.83 0.44 -6.42
C GLY A 82 3.21 0.78 -7.86
N ILE A 83 3.22 2.07 -8.22
CA ILE A 83 3.67 2.54 -9.54
C ILE A 83 5.16 2.24 -9.73
N GLU A 84 5.97 2.58 -8.73
CA GLU A 84 7.42 2.38 -8.77
C GLU A 84 7.80 0.89 -8.81
N ALA A 85 7.05 0.03 -8.10
CA ALA A 85 7.25 -1.43 -8.10
C ALA A 85 6.80 -2.12 -9.39
N SER A 86 5.93 -1.48 -10.18
CA SER A 86 5.35 -2.09 -11.38
C SER A 86 6.41 -2.54 -12.40
N PHE A 87 6.03 -3.44 -13.30
CA PHE A 87 6.88 -3.86 -14.43
C PHE A 87 6.77 -2.95 -15.65
N LEU A 88 6.23 -1.73 -15.49
CA LEU A 88 6.19 -0.75 -16.56
C LEU A 88 7.61 -0.25 -16.92
N PRO A 89 7.83 0.17 -18.18
CA PRO A 89 9.03 0.92 -18.54
C PRO A 89 9.18 2.21 -17.70
N PRO A 90 10.41 2.68 -17.43
CA PRO A 90 10.64 3.86 -16.58
C PRO A 90 9.87 5.12 -16.99
N GLU A 91 9.76 5.39 -18.29
CA GLU A 91 9.01 6.52 -18.83
C GLU A 91 7.51 6.43 -18.55
N ARG A 92 6.96 5.20 -18.51
CA ARG A 92 5.56 4.95 -18.21
C ARG A 92 5.28 5.07 -16.72
N LYS A 93 6.21 4.62 -15.85
CA LYS A 93 6.12 4.85 -14.40
C LYS A 93 6.08 6.34 -14.09
N LEU A 94 7.01 7.12 -14.66
CA LEU A 94 7.07 8.56 -14.45
C LEU A 94 5.80 9.26 -14.96
N ALA A 95 5.33 8.93 -16.16
CA ALA A 95 4.11 9.51 -16.70
C ALA A 95 2.88 9.22 -15.81
N MET A 96 2.78 8.00 -15.28
CA MET A 96 1.68 7.60 -14.40
C MET A 96 1.78 8.29 -13.03
N ALA A 97 2.96 8.33 -12.41
CA ALA A 97 3.16 9.07 -11.16
C ALA A 97 2.78 10.56 -11.31
N ASN A 98 3.17 11.18 -12.43
CA ASN A 98 2.80 12.55 -12.75
C ASN A 98 1.29 12.72 -12.91
N SER A 99 0.60 11.80 -13.60
CA SER A 99 -0.86 11.91 -13.78
C SER A 99 -1.60 11.86 -12.44
N PHE A 100 -1.20 10.98 -11.53
CA PHE A 100 -1.79 10.90 -10.18
C PHE A 100 -1.51 12.17 -9.38
N THR A 101 -0.24 12.57 -9.25
CA THR A 101 0.15 13.75 -8.45
C THR A 101 -0.38 15.09 -9.00
N SER A 102 -0.70 15.17 -10.29
CA SER A 102 -1.33 16.35 -10.90
C SER A 102 -2.85 16.42 -10.74
N ASP A 103 -3.49 15.33 -10.30
CA ASP A 103 -4.94 15.29 -10.12
C ASP A 103 -5.36 16.17 -8.92
N PRO A 104 -6.38 17.04 -9.05
CA PRO A 104 -6.85 17.86 -7.94
C PRO A 104 -7.17 17.06 -6.66
N ALA A 105 -7.71 15.85 -6.79
CA ALA A 105 -8.04 14.97 -5.66
C ALA A 105 -6.78 14.52 -4.87
N TRP A 106 -5.60 14.59 -5.49
CA TRP A 106 -4.31 14.33 -4.81
C TRP A 106 -3.79 15.52 -4.03
N SER A 107 -4.20 16.74 -4.41
CA SER A 107 -3.74 17.98 -3.79
C SER A 107 -4.64 18.47 -2.65
N GLU A 108 -5.87 17.95 -2.54
CA GLU A 108 -6.73 18.25 -1.41
C GLU A 108 -6.17 17.62 -0.13
N LYS A 109 -5.82 18.48 0.83
CA LYS A 109 -5.74 18.04 2.23
C LYS A 109 -7.16 17.71 2.64
N THR A 110 -7.48 16.43 2.79
CA THR A 110 -8.74 15.98 3.37
C THR A 110 -8.91 16.71 4.71
N GLN A 111 -9.78 17.72 4.73
CA GLN A 111 -10.24 18.33 5.98
C GLN A 111 -11.14 17.28 6.63
N LEU A 112 -10.61 16.59 7.62
CA LEU A 112 -11.41 15.88 8.62
C LEU A 112 -12.01 16.90 9.60
#